data_AF-A0A5R8L6B0-F1
#
_entry.id   AF-A0A5R8L6B0-F1
#
_cell.length_a   1.000
_cell.length_b   1.000
_cell.length_c   1.000
_cell.angle_alpha   90.00
_cell.angle_beta   90.00
_cell.angle_gamma   90.00
#
_symmetry.space_group_name_H-M   'P 1'
#
loop_
_entity.id
_entity.type
_entity.pdbx_description
1 polymer ?
#
loop_
_entity_poly.entity_id
_entity_poly.type
_entity_poly.pdbx_seq_one_letter_code
_entity_poly.pdbx_strand_id
1 'polypeptide(L)'
;MAGERRMPSGWGTMRARDGRAAKRGVRVSGDHTVLLMSDPVARHRPRTPPRRRHRAWREGGPSVARWDAEMLGWAVLSLGLGVLAARAGAVLLPGAIAEVVTQAVLWAAFAVPVVWAFRRSRPRGLTRFRAVDVLIGAVWGVGLRLAQGALDAAAGAPAWPSAGTGGVTSRLVAESVAATTVGPALEELFFRGVVLVCTYTAVRRLSGHVAAVVASLVLSSILFVVAHALVAPLGPTDAAALALVGAICGVCVLVTGRLWPAILVHVVYNGTGIAVVVVGSLYG
;
A
#
# COMPACT_ATOMS: atom_id res chain seq x y z
N MET A 1 40.54 23.56 48.92
CA MET A 1 40.23 22.14 49.17
C MET A 1 39.37 21.63 48.02
N ALA A 2 39.75 20.46 47.50
CA ALA A 2 39.05 19.57 46.55
C ALA A 2 38.50 20.19 45.24
N GLY A 3 39.35 20.13 44.21
CA GLY A 3 38.90 20.10 42.81
C GLY A 3 38.66 18.66 42.37
N GLU A 4 37.58 18.45 41.59
CA GLU A 4 37.24 17.14 41.06
C GLU A 4 37.31 17.09 39.53
N ARG A 5 37.82 15.95 39.07
CA ARG A 5 38.57 15.73 37.84
C ARG A 5 37.65 15.54 36.63
N ARG A 6 38.02 16.15 35.51
CA ARG A 6 37.57 15.73 34.18
C ARG A 6 38.19 14.38 33.84
N MET A 7 37.38 13.40 33.44
CA MET A 7 37.83 12.17 32.77
C MET A 7 37.68 12.34 31.25
N PRO A 8 38.77 12.20 30.46
CA PRO A 8 38.69 12.06 29.02
C PRO A 8 38.77 10.59 28.57
N SER A 9 38.20 10.36 27.39
CA SER A 9 38.63 9.39 26.37
C SER A 9 38.23 7.92 26.50
N GLY A 10 37.78 7.37 25.36
CA GLY A 10 38.33 6.09 24.92
C GLY A 10 37.40 4.88 24.88
N TRP A 11 36.27 4.94 24.17
CA TRP A 11 35.61 3.71 23.69
C TRP A 11 35.96 3.47 22.22
N GLY A 12 37.17 2.93 22.02
CA GLY A 12 37.57 2.31 20.77
C GLY A 12 36.95 0.92 20.66
N THR A 13 35.97 0.76 19.77
CA THR A 13 35.56 -0.57 19.32
C THR A 13 36.39 -0.94 18.10
N MET A 14 37.35 -1.82 18.37
CA MET A 14 38.10 -2.64 17.40
C MET A 14 37.16 -3.16 16.29
N ARG A 15 37.33 -2.65 15.07
CA ARG A 15 36.92 -3.39 13.88
C ARG A 15 38.04 -4.35 13.51
N ALA A 16 37.72 -5.65 13.61
CA ALA A 16 38.52 -6.72 13.06
C ALA A 16 38.83 -6.41 11.58
N ARG A 17 40.13 -6.26 11.29
CA ARG A 17 40.66 -6.27 9.93
C ARG A 17 40.53 -7.70 9.41
N ASP A 18 39.65 -7.90 8.45
CA ASP A 18 39.64 -9.11 7.63
C ASP A 18 40.97 -9.22 6.87
N GLY A 19 41.79 -10.19 7.30
CA GLY A 19 42.97 -10.64 6.60
C GLY A 19 42.58 -11.33 5.30
N ARG A 20 42.74 -10.62 4.17
CA ARG A 20 42.90 -11.25 2.85
C ARG A 20 44.34 -11.06 2.39
N ALA A 21 45.20 -11.93 2.90
CA ALA A 21 46.50 -12.20 2.33
C ALA A 21 46.31 -12.97 1.00
N ALA A 22 46.16 -12.23 -0.10
CA ALA A 22 46.30 -12.81 -1.43
C ALA A 22 47.79 -13.02 -1.70
N LYS A 23 48.18 -14.30 -1.71
CA LYS A 23 49.54 -14.78 -2.01
C LYS A 23 50.05 -14.19 -3.33
N ARG A 24 51.20 -13.54 -3.23
CA ARG A 24 52.06 -13.22 -4.37
C ARG A 24 52.58 -14.53 -4.96
N GLY A 25 52.14 -14.87 -6.17
CA GLY A 25 52.84 -15.82 -7.02
C GLY A 25 53.86 -15.05 -7.85
N VAL A 26 55.10 -15.00 -7.37
CA VAL A 26 56.26 -14.60 -8.18
C VAL A 26 56.60 -15.80 -9.07
N ARG A 27 56.50 -15.62 -10.39
CA ARG A 27 57.00 -16.56 -11.39
C ARG A 27 58.05 -15.81 -12.22
N VAL A 28 59.30 -16.28 -12.15
CA VAL A 28 60.44 -15.71 -12.86
C VAL A 28 60.90 -16.70 -13.93
N SER A 29 61.34 -16.11 -15.05
CA SER A 29 62.25 -16.60 -16.09
C SER A 29 61.68 -17.31 -17.31
N GLY A 30 62.06 -16.76 -18.47
CA GLY A 30 61.83 -17.25 -19.81
C GLY A 30 62.11 -16.14 -20.81
N ASP A 31 63.39 -15.93 -21.12
CA ASP A 31 63.90 -15.02 -22.15
C ASP A 31 63.14 -15.15 -23.47
N HIS A 32 62.54 -14.05 -23.93
CA HIS A 32 62.34 -13.79 -25.35
C HIS A 32 62.48 -12.29 -25.62
N THR A 33 63.56 -11.95 -26.32
CA THR A 33 63.76 -10.69 -27.03
C THR A 33 62.61 -10.51 -28.02
N VAL A 34 61.65 -9.64 -27.70
CA VAL A 34 60.57 -9.24 -28.61
C VAL A 34 60.67 -7.75 -28.88
N LEU A 35 60.67 -7.43 -30.18
CA LEU A 35 60.74 -6.10 -30.76
C LEU A 35 59.88 -5.06 -30.05
N LEU A 36 60.50 -3.92 -29.75
CA LEU A 36 59.86 -2.66 -29.38
C LEU A 36 59.02 -2.13 -30.56
N MET A 37 57.79 -2.61 -30.66
CA MET A 37 56.75 -1.98 -31.46
C MET A 37 56.00 -1.02 -30.52
N SER A 38 56.11 0.28 -30.80
CA SER A 38 55.48 1.33 -29.99
C SER A 38 53.96 1.23 -30.08
N ASP A 39 53.36 0.53 -29.12
CA ASP A 39 51.91 0.44 -29.01
C ASP A 39 51.32 1.84 -28.80
N PRO A 40 50.34 2.25 -29.63
CA PRO A 40 49.64 3.51 -29.43
C PRO A 40 48.93 3.46 -28.08
N VAL A 41 49.24 4.42 -27.22
CA VAL A 41 48.63 4.64 -25.90
C VAL A 41 47.11 4.55 -26.03
N ALA A 42 46.57 3.36 -25.72
CA ALA A 42 45.15 3.08 -25.77
C ALA A 42 44.48 3.88 -24.66
N ARG A 43 44.04 5.10 -25.01
CA ARG A 43 43.28 6.00 -24.14
C ARG A 43 42.13 5.20 -23.53
N HIS A 44 42.27 4.85 -22.25
CA HIS A 44 41.22 4.23 -21.46
C HIS A 44 40.03 5.20 -21.45
N ARG A 45 39.10 5.02 -22.41
CA ARG A 45 37.81 5.71 -22.37
C ARG A 45 37.16 5.29 -21.05
N PRO A 46 36.84 6.23 -20.15
CA PRO A 46 36.18 5.89 -18.90
C PRO A 46 34.90 5.16 -19.25
N ARG A 47 34.84 3.86 -18.91
CA ARG A 47 33.63 3.06 -19.06
C ARG A 47 32.56 3.73 -18.21
N THR A 48 31.65 4.47 -18.86
CA THR A 48 30.47 5.02 -18.20
C THR A 48 29.80 3.88 -17.44
N PRO A 49 29.64 4.01 -16.11
CA PRO A 49 29.06 2.93 -15.32
C PRO A 49 27.68 2.60 -15.90
N PRO A 50 27.35 1.30 -16.07
CA PRO A 50 26.09 0.91 -16.65
C PRO A 50 24.96 1.60 -15.89
N ARG A 51 24.11 2.34 -16.61
CA ARG A 51 22.91 3.01 -16.07
C ARG A 51 22.15 1.97 -15.25
N ARG A 52 22.21 2.08 -13.92
CA ARG A 52 21.54 1.15 -13.01
C ARG A 52 20.05 1.20 -13.33
N ARG A 53 19.53 0.15 -13.98
CA ARG A 53 18.09 0.03 -14.27
C ARG A 53 17.33 0.27 -12.97
N HIS A 54 16.41 1.23 -13.00
CA HIS A 54 15.61 1.60 -11.84
C HIS A 54 14.72 0.41 -11.46
N ARG A 55 15.04 -0.25 -10.35
CA ARG A 55 14.29 -1.40 -9.84
C ARG A 55 12.91 -0.96 -9.34
N ALA A 56 11.86 -1.72 -9.71
CA ALA A 56 10.53 -1.53 -9.18
C ALA A 56 10.49 -1.88 -7.68
N TRP A 57 9.55 -1.32 -6.91
CA TRP A 57 9.48 -1.57 -5.47
C TRP A 57 9.34 -3.06 -5.10
N ARG A 58 8.69 -3.86 -5.97
CA ARG A 58 8.53 -5.31 -5.81
C ARG A 58 9.85 -6.08 -5.85
N GLU A 59 10.86 -5.54 -6.53
CA GLU A 59 12.21 -6.12 -6.61
C GLU A 59 13.04 -5.82 -5.35
N GLY A 60 12.54 -4.95 -4.46
CA GLY A 60 13.22 -4.51 -3.25
C GLY A 60 14.10 -3.29 -3.47
N GLY A 61 15.06 -3.10 -2.56
CA GLY A 61 16.04 -2.01 -2.62
C GLY A 61 15.73 -0.84 -1.67
N PRO A 62 16.51 0.26 -1.78
CA PRO A 62 16.52 1.30 -0.75
C PRO A 62 15.18 2.01 -0.54
N SER A 63 14.33 2.09 -1.58
CA SER A 63 13.02 2.77 -1.49
C SER A 63 11.99 2.04 -0.64
N VAL A 64 12.20 0.75 -0.36
CA VAL A 64 11.33 -0.08 0.50
C VAL A 64 12.08 -0.63 1.70
N ALA A 65 13.30 -0.15 1.96
CA ALA A 65 14.13 -0.65 3.07
C ALA A 65 13.45 -0.43 4.43
N ARG A 66 12.75 0.70 4.59
CA ARG A 66 12.03 1.15 5.80
C ARG A 66 10.55 0.75 5.84
N TRP A 67 10.08 -0.02 4.86
CA TRP A 67 8.73 -0.58 4.84
C TRP A 67 8.86 -1.99 5.41
N ASP A 68 8.77 -2.11 6.73
CA ASP A 68 9.06 -3.31 7.50
C ASP A 68 7.90 -3.67 8.46
N ALA A 69 8.12 -4.68 9.29
CA ALA A 69 7.14 -5.16 10.27
C ALA A 69 6.81 -4.10 11.33
N GLU A 70 7.75 -3.21 11.67
CA GLU A 70 7.50 -2.11 12.61
C GLU A 70 6.46 -1.15 12.02
N MET A 71 6.65 -0.72 10.76
CA MET A 71 5.70 0.15 10.07
C MET A 71 4.31 -0.50 9.93
N LEU A 72 4.27 -1.80 9.64
CA LEU A 72 3.02 -2.57 9.61
C LEU A 72 2.34 -2.59 10.98
N GLY A 73 3.09 -2.83 12.06
CA GLY A 73 2.57 -2.84 13.43
C GLY A 73 1.92 -1.51 13.80
N TRP A 74 2.58 -0.38 13.51
CA TRP A 74 2.01 0.95 13.75
C TRP A 74 0.77 1.23 12.91
N ALA A 75 0.73 0.78 11.66
CA ALA A 75 -0.46 0.92 10.82
C ALA A 75 -1.66 0.15 11.40
N VAL A 76 -1.46 -1.12 11.79
CA VAL A 76 -2.51 -1.95 12.39
C VAL A 76 -2.96 -1.38 13.75
N LEU A 77 -2.04 -0.89 14.57
CA LEU A 77 -2.36 -0.24 15.84
C LEU A 77 -3.19 1.04 15.62
N SER A 78 -2.80 1.87 14.66
CA SER A 78 -3.54 3.08 14.28
C SER A 78 -4.97 2.76 13.85
N LEU A 79 -5.15 1.71 13.03
CA LEU A 79 -6.48 1.24 12.62
C LEU A 79 -7.30 0.78 13.84
N GLY A 80 -6.74 -0.06 14.71
CA GLY A 80 -7.44 -0.56 15.90
C GLY A 80 -7.88 0.57 16.83
N LEU A 81 -6.98 1.52 17.14
CA LEU A 81 -7.29 2.69 17.95
C LEU A 81 -8.34 3.60 17.29
N GLY A 82 -8.24 3.82 15.98
CA GLY A 82 -9.21 4.59 15.22
C GLY A 82 -10.62 4.01 15.27
N VAL A 83 -10.73 2.70 15.08
CA VAL A 83 -12.02 1.98 15.16
C VAL A 83 -12.61 2.08 16.57
N LEU A 84 -11.81 1.83 17.61
CA LEU A 84 -12.28 1.93 19.01
C LEU A 84 -12.72 3.36 19.36
N ALA A 85 -11.95 4.37 18.95
CA ALA A 85 -12.29 5.77 19.18
C ALA A 85 -13.55 6.19 18.41
N ALA A 86 -13.72 5.75 17.15
CA ALA A 86 -14.93 5.99 16.39
C ALA A 86 -16.15 5.33 17.02
N ARG A 87 -16.01 4.09 17.52
CA ARG A 87 -17.09 3.41 18.26
C ARG A 87 -17.45 4.13 19.56
N ALA A 88 -16.46 4.56 20.33
CA ALA A 88 -16.69 5.36 21.53
C ALA A 88 -17.39 6.68 21.20
N GLY A 89 -16.94 7.38 20.16
CA GLY A 89 -17.58 8.62 19.68
C GLY A 89 -19.04 8.42 19.29
N ALA A 90 -19.38 7.32 18.62
CA ALA A 90 -20.76 6.99 18.24
C ALA A 90 -21.69 6.77 19.45
N VAL A 91 -21.15 6.34 20.60
CA VAL A 91 -21.91 6.10 21.83
C VAL A 91 -21.97 7.34 22.71
N LEU A 92 -20.88 8.11 22.77
CA LEU A 92 -20.70 9.18 23.75
C LEU A 92 -21.12 10.57 23.24
N LEU A 93 -21.21 10.77 21.92
CA LEU A 93 -21.49 12.08 21.32
C LEU A 93 -22.96 12.19 20.84
N PRO A 94 -23.55 13.40 20.84
CA PRO A 94 -24.85 13.63 20.22
C PRO A 94 -24.84 13.32 18.72
N GLY A 95 -25.94 12.78 18.17
CA GLY A 95 -25.98 12.20 16.82
C GLY A 95 -25.40 13.06 15.69
N ALA A 96 -25.75 14.34 15.63
CA ALA A 96 -25.24 15.25 14.59
C ALA A 96 -23.71 15.47 14.65
N ILE A 97 -23.13 15.42 15.86
CA ILE A 97 -21.68 15.59 16.06
C ILE A 97 -20.97 14.24 15.92
N ALA A 98 -21.60 13.16 16.39
CA ALA A 98 -21.06 11.81 16.34
C ALA A 98 -20.68 11.39 14.91
N GLU A 99 -21.56 11.60 13.93
CA GLU A 99 -21.31 11.24 12.53
C GLU A 99 -20.02 11.89 11.98
N VAL A 100 -19.90 13.21 12.13
CA VAL A 100 -18.75 13.97 11.63
C VAL A 100 -17.46 13.59 12.37
N VAL A 101 -17.50 13.50 13.70
CA VAL A 101 -16.32 13.21 14.51
C VAL A 101 -15.83 11.78 14.27
N THR A 102 -16.73 10.80 14.24
CA THR A 102 -16.35 9.40 14.03
C THR A 102 -15.76 9.17 12.64
N GLN A 103 -16.34 9.79 11.61
CA GLN A 103 -15.77 9.77 10.26
C GLN A 103 -14.38 10.40 10.21
N ALA A 104 -14.20 11.57 10.83
CA ALA A 104 -12.91 12.26 10.88
C ALA A 104 -11.84 11.43 11.61
N VAL A 105 -12.21 10.78 12.72
CA VAL A 105 -11.34 9.88 13.48
C VAL A 105 -10.91 8.68 12.63
N LEU A 106 -11.84 8.04 11.90
CA LEU A 106 -11.51 6.93 11.00
C LEU A 106 -10.58 7.39 9.87
N TRP A 107 -10.85 8.53 9.25
CA TRP A 107 -9.97 9.10 8.21
C TRP A 107 -8.58 9.41 8.75
N ALA A 108 -8.47 9.96 9.95
CA ALA A 108 -7.18 10.21 10.60
C ALA A 108 -6.43 8.90 10.85
N ALA A 109 -7.12 7.85 11.30
CA ALA A 109 -6.53 6.54 11.56
C ALA A 109 -5.91 5.90 10.31
N PHE A 110 -6.45 6.18 9.12
CA PHE A 110 -5.86 5.80 7.84
C PHE A 110 -4.77 6.78 7.39
N ALA A 111 -5.03 8.08 7.45
CA ALA A 111 -4.17 9.11 6.88
C ALA A 111 -2.82 9.24 7.61
N VAL A 112 -2.81 9.17 8.95
CA VAL A 112 -1.59 9.31 9.76
C VAL A 112 -0.51 8.28 9.38
N PRO A 113 -0.78 6.97 9.38
CA PRO A 113 0.22 5.97 8.98
C PRO A 113 0.62 6.08 7.51
N VAL A 114 -0.31 6.45 6.61
CA VAL A 114 0.01 6.74 5.19
C VAL A 114 1.02 7.88 5.08
N VAL A 115 0.73 9.04 5.68
CA VAL A 115 1.62 10.21 5.65
C VAL A 115 2.97 9.86 6.27
N TRP A 116 2.98 9.17 7.41
CA TRP A 116 4.22 8.74 8.07
C TRP A 116 5.06 7.80 7.20
N ALA A 117 4.43 6.80 6.57
CA ALA A 117 5.10 5.87 5.67
C ALA A 117 5.74 6.58 4.47
N PHE A 118 4.97 7.43 3.78
CA PHE A 118 5.44 8.17 2.61
C PHE A 118 6.46 9.27 2.94
N ARG A 119 6.47 9.79 4.17
CA ARG A 119 7.55 10.67 4.68
C ARG A 119 8.85 9.90 4.93
N ARG A 120 8.78 8.64 5.38
CA ARG A 120 9.98 7.80 5.61
C ARG A 120 10.67 7.40 4.31
N SER A 121 9.90 7.05 3.28
CA SER A 121 10.39 6.76 1.92
C SER A 121 9.24 6.59 0.93
N ARG A 122 9.50 6.73 -0.38
CA ARG A 122 8.49 6.55 -1.44
C ARG A 122 8.82 5.31 -2.29
N PRO A 123 8.02 4.23 -2.23
CA PRO A 123 8.21 3.04 -3.06
C PRO A 123 8.19 3.42 -4.54
N ARG A 124 9.24 3.05 -5.27
CA ARG A 124 9.41 3.47 -6.67
C ARG A 124 8.30 2.91 -7.55
N GLY A 125 7.63 3.81 -8.26
CA GLY A 125 6.58 3.49 -9.21
C GLY A 125 5.19 3.29 -8.60
N LEU A 126 5.07 3.19 -7.26
CA LEU A 126 3.79 2.91 -6.60
C LEU A 126 2.74 3.99 -6.89
N THR A 127 3.11 5.26 -6.84
CA THR A 127 2.18 6.40 -7.09
C THR A 127 2.12 6.82 -8.55
N ARG A 128 2.74 6.07 -9.47
CA ARG A 128 2.75 6.42 -10.88
C ARG A 128 1.40 6.13 -11.51
N PHE A 129 0.73 7.17 -11.99
CA PHE A 129 -0.50 7.06 -12.78
C PHE A 129 -0.19 6.73 -14.24
N ARG A 130 -1.06 5.95 -14.90
CA ARG A 130 -1.13 5.84 -16.36
C ARG A 130 -2.58 5.75 -16.81
N ALA A 131 -2.86 6.15 -18.05
CA ALA A 131 -4.20 6.10 -18.64
C ALA A 131 -4.85 4.70 -18.58
N VAL A 132 -4.07 3.62 -18.74
CA VAL A 132 -4.57 2.24 -18.61
C VAL A 132 -5.18 1.95 -17.23
N ASP A 133 -4.81 2.70 -16.20
CA ASP A 133 -5.35 2.52 -14.84
C ASP A 133 -6.82 2.92 -14.78
N VAL A 134 -7.24 3.87 -15.62
CA VAL A 134 -8.66 4.25 -15.78
C VAL A 134 -9.44 3.09 -16.39
N LEU A 135 -8.92 2.46 -17.44
CA LEU A 135 -9.57 1.30 -18.05
C LEU A 135 -9.68 0.12 -17.08
N ILE A 136 -8.60 -0.19 -16.36
CA ILE A 136 -8.59 -1.24 -15.32
C ILE A 136 -9.63 -0.93 -14.24
N GLY A 137 -9.62 0.32 -13.73
CA GLY A 137 -10.56 0.80 -12.74
C GLY A 137 -12.02 0.67 -13.16
N ALA A 138 -12.32 1.12 -14.38
CA ALA A 138 -13.67 1.06 -14.95
C ALA A 138 -14.15 -0.39 -15.09
N VAL A 139 -13.37 -1.26 -15.74
CA VAL A 139 -13.76 -2.64 -16.02
C VAL A 139 -13.97 -3.44 -14.74
N TRP A 140 -13.01 -3.41 -13.82
CA TRP A 140 -13.12 -4.18 -12.58
C TRP A 140 -14.10 -3.56 -11.59
N GLY A 141 -14.19 -2.23 -11.50
CA GLY A 141 -15.15 -1.57 -10.62
C GLY A 141 -16.60 -1.88 -11.00
N VAL A 142 -16.94 -1.78 -12.29
CA VAL A 142 -18.27 -2.17 -12.81
C VAL A 142 -18.47 -3.68 -12.66
N GLY A 143 -17.48 -4.49 -13.03
CA GLY A 143 -17.58 -5.95 -12.92
C GLY A 143 -17.84 -6.42 -11.47
N LEU A 144 -17.19 -5.82 -10.48
CA LEU A 144 -17.42 -6.10 -9.07
C LEU A 144 -18.82 -5.66 -8.62
N ARG A 145 -19.32 -4.53 -9.11
CA ARG A 145 -20.69 -4.09 -8.83
C ARG A 145 -21.71 -5.08 -9.38
N LEU A 146 -21.47 -5.59 -10.58
CA LEU A 146 -22.32 -6.62 -11.19
C LEU A 146 -22.27 -7.94 -10.40
N ALA A 147 -21.09 -8.34 -9.94
CA ALA A 147 -20.91 -9.51 -9.11
C ALA A 147 -21.65 -9.39 -7.77
N GLN A 148 -21.61 -8.23 -7.11
CA GLN A 148 -22.39 -7.98 -5.89
C GLN A 148 -23.88 -8.18 -6.17
N GLY A 149 -24.43 -7.56 -7.22
CA GLY A 149 -25.85 -7.69 -7.52
C GLY A 149 -26.29 -9.13 -7.85
N ALA A 150 -25.40 -9.91 -8.48
CA ALA A 150 -25.62 -11.33 -8.70
C ALA A 150 -25.61 -12.15 -7.39
N LEU A 151 -24.73 -11.81 -6.43
CA LEU A 151 -24.70 -12.43 -5.10
C LEU A 151 -25.98 -12.15 -4.32
N ASP A 152 -26.45 -10.89 -4.34
CA ASP A 152 -27.69 -10.49 -3.67
C ASP A 152 -28.90 -11.20 -4.28
N ALA A 153 -28.99 -11.26 -5.62
CA ALA A 153 -30.03 -12.01 -6.32
C ALA A 153 -30.04 -13.50 -5.96
N ALA A 154 -28.86 -14.14 -5.91
CA ALA A 154 -28.71 -15.54 -5.53
C ALA A 154 -29.09 -15.80 -4.07
N ALA A 155 -28.96 -14.80 -3.20
CA ALA A 155 -29.39 -14.85 -1.81
C ALA A 155 -30.89 -14.54 -1.61
N GLY A 156 -31.65 -14.30 -2.69
CA GLY A 156 -33.07 -13.94 -2.64
C GLY A 156 -33.34 -12.48 -2.25
N ALA A 157 -32.30 -11.64 -2.23
CA ALA A 157 -32.43 -10.20 -2.03
C ALA A 157 -32.61 -9.48 -3.38
N PRO A 158 -33.13 -8.23 -3.39
CA PRO A 158 -33.11 -7.40 -4.58
C PRO A 158 -31.68 -7.27 -5.11
N ALA A 159 -31.49 -7.55 -6.39
CA ALA A 159 -30.17 -7.53 -7.03
C ALA A 159 -29.51 -6.15 -7.01
N TRP A 160 -30.29 -5.09 -6.83
CA TRP A 160 -29.81 -3.72 -6.95
C TRP A 160 -30.36 -2.87 -5.80
N PRO A 161 -29.50 -2.14 -5.08
CA PRO A 161 -29.97 -1.25 -4.03
C PRO A 161 -30.80 -0.12 -4.64
N SER A 162 -31.99 0.12 -4.10
CA SER A 162 -32.81 1.30 -4.40
C SER A 162 -33.09 2.02 -3.09
N ALA A 163 -32.98 3.36 -3.07
CA ALA A 163 -33.55 4.09 -1.93
C ALA A 163 -35.08 4.14 -2.08
N GLY A 164 -35.79 4.29 -0.96
CA GLY A 164 -37.19 4.67 -0.99
C GLY A 164 -37.40 6.05 -1.66
N THR A 165 -38.67 6.44 -1.83
CA THR A 165 -39.15 7.59 -2.62
C THR A 165 -38.74 9.00 -2.12
N GLY A 166 -37.68 9.13 -1.31
CA GLY A 166 -37.26 10.37 -0.65
C GLY A 166 -36.50 11.37 -1.51
N GLY A 167 -36.19 11.03 -2.77
CA GLY A 167 -35.50 11.90 -3.73
C GLY A 167 -34.01 12.17 -3.43
N VAL A 168 -33.38 12.95 -4.31
CA VAL A 168 -31.94 13.31 -4.20
C VAL A 168 -31.79 14.60 -3.41
N THR A 169 -31.17 14.53 -2.23
CA THR A 169 -30.91 15.69 -1.37
C THR A 169 -29.46 16.20 -1.50
N SER A 170 -29.21 17.47 -1.17
CA SER A 170 -27.84 18.02 -1.13
C SER A 170 -26.94 17.30 -0.13
N ARG A 171 -27.52 16.83 0.98
CA ARG A 171 -26.86 15.97 1.97
C ARG A 171 -26.40 14.65 1.35
N LEU A 172 -27.29 13.96 0.63
CA LEU A 172 -26.96 12.73 -0.08
C LEU A 172 -25.81 12.95 -1.08
N VAL A 173 -25.81 14.08 -1.80
CA VAL A 173 -24.72 14.41 -2.74
C VAL A 173 -23.39 14.57 -2.02
N ALA A 174 -23.35 15.29 -0.89
CA ALA A 174 -22.12 15.49 -0.12
C ALA A 174 -21.57 14.17 0.45
N GLU A 175 -22.44 13.36 1.05
CA GLU A 175 -22.10 12.02 1.57
C GLU A 175 -21.63 11.10 0.44
N SER A 176 -22.27 11.20 -0.73
CA SER A 176 -21.89 10.43 -1.92
C SER A 176 -20.50 10.76 -2.41
N VAL A 177 -20.11 12.03 -2.46
CA VAL A 177 -18.75 12.43 -2.86
C VAL A 177 -17.73 11.86 -1.88
N ALA A 178 -17.98 11.98 -0.56
CA ALA A 178 -17.10 11.45 0.46
C ALA A 178 -16.94 9.93 0.37
N ALA A 179 -18.04 9.20 0.19
CA ALA A 179 -18.09 7.73 0.11
C ALA A 179 -17.52 7.16 -1.21
N THR A 180 -17.55 7.93 -2.29
CA THR A 180 -17.06 7.48 -3.61
C THR A 180 -15.63 7.86 -3.88
N THR A 181 -15.12 8.93 -3.28
CA THR A 181 -13.78 9.44 -3.60
C THR A 181 -12.83 9.40 -2.41
N VAL A 182 -13.15 10.12 -1.32
CA VAL A 182 -12.22 10.33 -0.20
C VAL A 182 -12.01 9.03 0.59
N GLY A 183 -13.09 8.35 0.98
CA GLY A 183 -13.04 7.07 1.69
C GLY A 183 -12.21 6.03 0.93
N PRO A 184 -12.61 5.66 -0.31
CA PRO A 184 -11.88 4.70 -1.13
C PRO A 184 -10.41 5.07 -1.35
N ALA A 185 -10.10 6.36 -1.58
CA ALA A 185 -8.71 6.78 -1.76
C ALA A 185 -7.86 6.57 -0.50
N LEU A 186 -8.38 6.95 0.67
CA LEU A 186 -7.69 6.76 1.95
C LEU A 186 -7.54 5.27 2.29
N GLU A 187 -8.59 4.49 2.08
CA GLU A 187 -8.60 3.05 2.31
C GLU A 187 -7.57 2.35 1.42
N GLU A 188 -7.53 2.64 0.12
CA GLU A 188 -6.56 2.03 -0.79
C GLU A 188 -5.13 2.49 -0.49
N LEU A 189 -4.92 3.78 -0.17
CA LEU A 189 -3.62 4.27 0.31
C LEU A 189 -3.14 3.51 1.56
N PHE A 190 -4.05 3.21 2.49
CA PHE A 190 -3.72 2.50 3.72
C PHE A 190 -3.52 1.00 3.47
N PHE A 191 -4.53 0.28 2.98
CA PHE A 191 -4.51 -1.16 2.84
C PHE A 191 -3.58 -1.63 1.72
N ARG A 192 -3.60 -0.98 0.55
CA ARG A 192 -2.82 -1.41 -0.61
C ARG A 192 -1.50 -0.65 -0.72
N GLY A 193 -1.49 0.61 -0.29
CA GLY A 193 -0.29 1.43 -0.23
C GLY A 193 0.62 1.04 0.94
N VAL A 194 0.09 0.90 2.17
CA VAL A 194 0.87 0.62 3.39
C VAL A 194 0.89 -0.84 3.78
N VAL A 195 -0.26 -1.41 4.14
CA VAL A 195 -0.34 -2.78 4.69
C VAL A 195 0.24 -3.79 3.70
N LEU A 196 -0.29 -3.83 2.48
CA LEU A 196 0.16 -4.76 1.43
C LEU A 196 1.66 -4.60 1.14
N VAL A 197 2.17 -3.38 0.98
CA VAL A 197 3.58 -3.14 0.66
C VAL A 197 4.48 -3.58 1.80
N CYS A 198 4.17 -3.21 3.06
CA CYS A 198 4.96 -3.61 4.23
C CYS A 198 4.96 -5.13 4.44
N THR A 199 3.81 -5.78 4.29
CA THR A 199 3.71 -7.24 4.39
C THR A 199 4.51 -7.92 3.28
N TYR A 200 4.37 -7.45 2.04
CA TYR A 200 5.11 -8.00 0.91
C TYR A 200 6.62 -7.83 1.14
N THR A 201 7.08 -6.66 1.55
CA THR A 201 8.52 -6.38 1.73
C THR A 201 9.12 -7.14 2.91
N ALA A 202 8.38 -7.29 4.01
CA ALA A 202 8.81 -8.07 5.16
C ALA A 202 8.89 -9.55 4.84
N VAL A 203 7.81 -10.14 4.33
CA VAL A 203 7.75 -11.58 4.01
C VAL A 203 8.70 -11.94 2.88
N ARG A 204 8.88 -11.08 1.87
CA ARG A 204 9.79 -11.37 0.76
C ARG A 204 11.24 -11.57 1.22
N ARG A 205 11.67 -10.84 2.26
CA ARG A 205 13.03 -10.97 2.81
C ARG A 205 13.23 -12.31 3.53
N LEU A 206 12.16 -12.88 4.09
CA LEU A 206 12.21 -14.07 4.92
C LEU A 206 11.88 -15.35 4.14
N SER A 207 10.92 -15.28 3.23
CA SER A 207 10.26 -16.45 2.64
C SER A 207 10.12 -16.38 1.10
N GLY A 208 10.72 -15.36 0.47
CA GLY A 208 10.75 -15.24 -0.98
C GLY A 208 9.48 -14.63 -1.60
N HIS A 209 9.46 -14.56 -2.94
CA HIS A 209 8.48 -13.76 -3.68
C HIS A 209 7.05 -14.30 -3.59
N VAL A 210 6.86 -15.61 -3.79
CA VAL A 210 5.51 -16.22 -3.83
C VAL A 210 4.80 -16.08 -2.49
N ALA A 211 5.48 -16.44 -1.39
CA ALA A 211 4.95 -16.27 -0.04
C ALA A 211 4.58 -14.81 0.25
N ALA A 212 5.38 -13.85 -0.20
CA ALA A 212 5.09 -12.43 -0.04
C ALA A 212 3.86 -11.96 -0.80
N VAL A 213 3.66 -12.43 -2.05
CA VAL A 213 2.46 -12.13 -2.84
C VAL A 213 1.21 -12.64 -2.11
N VAL A 214 1.21 -13.91 -1.70
CA VAL A 214 0.06 -14.53 -1.02
C VAL A 214 -0.21 -13.85 0.32
N ALA A 215 0.81 -13.72 1.18
CA ALA A 215 0.63 -13.15 2.51
C ALA A 215 0.14 -11.69 2.46
N SER A 216 0.69 -10.87 1.56
CA SER A 216 0.27 -9.47 1.44
C SER A 216 -1.13 -9.31 0.87
N LEU A 217 -1.52 -10.14 -0.10
CA LEU A 217 -2.88 -10.16 -0.65
C LEU A 217 -3.89 -10.57 0.42
N VAL A 218 -3.63 -11.68 1.12
CA VAL A 218 -4.52 -12.22 2.15
C VAL A 218 -4.66 -11.25 3.32
N LEU A 219 -3.54 -10.80 3.91
CA LEU A 219 -3.58 -9.94 5.09
C LEU A 219 -4.25 -8.59 4.80
N SER A 220 -3.91 -7.94 3.68
CA SER A 220 -4.54 -6.65 3.33
C SER A 220 -6.04 -6.79 3.05
N SER A 221 -6.47 -7.89 2.43
CA SER A 221 -7.89 -8.15 2.15
C SER A 221 -8.68 -8.50 3.41
N ILE A 222 -8.12 -9.34 4.29
CA ILE A 222 -8.76 -9.68 5.58
C ILE A 222 -8.89 -8.42 6.45
N LEU A 223 -7.83 -7.64 6.60
CA LEU A 223 -7.89 -6.41 7.40
C LEU A 223 -8.89 -5.40 6.82
N PHE A 224 -9.03 -5.33 5.51
CA PHE A 224 -10.04 -4.51 4.85
C PHE A 224 -11.47 -4.93 5.21
N VAL A 225 -11.79 -6.22 5.12
CA VAL A 225 -13.11 -6.77 5.48
C VAL A 225 -13.38 -6.62 6.98
N VAL A 226 -12.39 -6.94 7.83
CA VAL A 226 -12.50 -6.80 9.29
C VAL A 226 -12.73 -5.35 9.68
N ALA A 227 -12.03 -4.39 9.08
CA ALA A 227 -12.24 -2.97 9.35
C ALA A 227 -13.70 -2.56 9.09
N HIS A 228 -14.30 -3.03 7.99
CA HIS A 228 -15.71 -2.79 7.69
C HIS A 228 -16.65 -3.44 8.72
N ALA A 229 -16.42 -4.72 9.05
CA ALA A 229 -17.20 -5.47 10.03
C ALA A 229 -17.19 -4.84 11.43
N LEU A 230 -16.08 -4.18 11.79
CA LEU A 230 -15.95 -3.51 13.08
C LEU A 230 -16.66 -2.16 13.12
N VAL A 231 -16.84 -1.49 11.98
CA VAL A 231 -17.52 -0.19 11.88
C VAL A 231 -19.04 -0.38 11.76
N ALA A 232 -19.49 -1.34 10.96
CA ALA A 232 -20.91 -1.63 10.76
C ALA A 232 -21.17 -3.14 10.64
N PRO A 233 -22.36 -3.64 11.04
CA PRO A 233 -22.76 -5.01 10.76
C PRO A 233 -22.70 -5.29 9.25
N LEU A 234 -22.14 -6.45 8.88
CA LEU A 234 -22.05 -6.89 7.48
C LEU A 234 -22.93 -8.12 7.27
N GLY A 235 -23.75 -8.09 6.22
CA GLY A 235 -24.39 -9.28 5.69
C GLY A 235 -23.38 -10.21 5.01
N PRO A 236 -23.73 -11.50 4.77
CA PRO A 236 -22.85 -12.43 4.07
C PRO A 236 -22.48 -11.98 2.65
N THR A 237 -23.43 -11.41 1.90
CA THR A 237 -23.20 -10.92 0.54
C THR A 237 -22.32 -9.67 0.53
N ASP A 238 -22.52 -8.73 1.46
CA ASP A 238 -21.64 -7.57 1.65
C ASP A 238 -20.21 -7.98 2.00
N ALA A 239 -20.05 -8.93 2.92
CA ALA A 239 -18.74 -9.45 3.30
C ALA A 239 -18.04 -10.11 2.10
N ALA A 240 -18.76 -10.89 1.29
CA ALA A 240 -18.23 -11.49 0.07
C ALA A 240 -17.85 -10.45 -0.98
N ALA A 241 -18.68 -9.42 -1.19
CA ALA A 241 -18.39 -8.34 -2.11
C ALA A 241 -17.16 -7.52 -1.66
N LEU A 242 -17.07 -7.18 -0.37
CA LEU A 242 -15.89 -6.51 0.20
C LEU A 242 -14.62 -7.36 0.10
N ALA A 243 -14.73 -8.68 0.29
CA ALA A 243 -13.61 -9.59 0.09
C ALA A 243 -13.14 -9.60 -1.37
N LEU A 244 -14.06 -9.61 -2.33
CA LEU A 244 -13.75 -9.54 -3.76
C LEU A 244 -13.12 -8.20 -4.15
N VAL A 245 -13.69 -7.07 -3.71
CA VAL A 245 -13.10 -5.74 -3.91
C VAL A 245 -11.69 -5.72 -3.34
N GLY A 246 -11.52 -6.21 -2.11
CA GLY A 246 -10.24 -6.19 -1.44
C GLY A 246 -9.17 -7.02 -2.13
N ALA A 247 -9.55 -8.20 -2.62
CA ALA A 247 -8.67 -9.09 -3.38
C ALA A 247 -8.31 -8.51 -4.75
N ILE A 248 -9.27 -8.01 -5.52
CA ILE A 248 -9.02 -7.44 -6.86
C ILE A 248 -8.15 -6.19 -6.77
N CYS A 249 -8.41 -5.29 -5.81
CA CYS A 249 -7.55 -4.14 -5.55
C CYS A 249 -6.11 -4.58 -5.21
N GLY A 250 -5.95 -5.58 -4.34
CA GLY A 250 -4.64 -6.14 -3.99
C GLY A 250 -3.90 -6.73 -5.20
N VAL A 251 -4.59 -7.55 -6.01
CA VAL A 251 -4.06 -8.13 -7.24
C VAL A 251 -3.64 -7.04 -8.22
N CYS A 252 -4.46 -6.01 -8.42
CA CYS A 252 -4.13 -4.88 -9.29
C CYS A 252 -2.81 -4.22 -8.87
N VAL A 253 -2.59 -3.96 -7.58
CA VAL A 253 -1.34 -3.38 -7.08
C VAL A 253 -0.16 -4.35 -7.25
N LEU A 254 -0.36 -5.63 -6.94
CA LEU A 254 0.70 -6.65 -7.04
C LEU A 254 1.11 -6.92 -8.49
N VAL A 255 0.19 -6.87 -9.45
CA VAL A 255 0.43 -7.10 -10.89
C VAL A 255 0.97 -5.84 -11.58
N THR A 256 0.42 -4.67 -11.30
CA THR A 256 0.83 -3.44 -11.98
C THR A 256 1.99 -2.72 -11.30
N GLY A 257 2.21 -2.98 -10.00
CA GLY A 257 3.16 -2.26 -9.17
C GLY A 257 2.73 -0.81 -8.87
N ARG A 258 1.46 -0.46 -9.10
CA ARG A 258 0.90 0.90 -9.02
C ARG A 258 -0.38 0.89 -8.20
N LEU A 259 -0.61 1.97 -7.46
CA LEU A 259 -1.74 2.12 -6.55
C LEU A 259 -3.01 2.60 -7.24
N TRP A 260 -2.87 3.43 -8.28
CA TRP A 260 -4.00 4.05 -8.98
C TRP A 260 -5.05 3.08 -9.53
N PRO A 261 -4.70 1.92 -10.12
CA PRO A 261 -5.70 0.93 -10.50
C PRO A 261 -6.63 0.55 -9.34
N ALA A 262 -6.09 0.29 -8.15
CA ALA A 262 -6.89 -0.10 -6.99
C ALA A 262 -7.80 1.03 -6.50
N ILE A 263 -7.28 2.26 -6.41
CA ILE A 263 -8.08 3.46 -6.09
C ILE A 263 -9.25 3.58 -7.07
N LEU A 264 -8.99 3.47 -8.38
CA LEU A 264 -10.02 3.65 -9.40
C LEU A 264 -11.03 2.50 -9.41
N VAL A 265 -10.61 1.25 -9.18
CA VAL A 265 -11.53 0.11 -9.02
C VAL A 265 -12.50 0.39 -7.88
N HIS A 266 -11.98 0.81 -6.72
CA HIS A 266 -12.79 1.06 -5.54
C HIS A 266 -13.72 2.27 -5.71
N VAL A 267 -13.21 3.38 -6.26
CA VAL A 267 -14.00 4.58 -6.59
C VAL A 267 -15.13 4.25 -7.56
N VAL A 268 -14.86 3.52 -8.64
CA VAL A 268 -15.88 3.13 -9.62
C VAL A 268 -16.88 2.15 -9.01
N TYR A 269 -16.41 1.18 -8.23
CA TYR A 269 -17.30 0.26 -7.52
C TYR A 269 -18.28 1.01 -6.61
N ASN A 270 -17.82 1.94 -5.78
CA ASN A 270 -18.71 2.73 -4.92
C ASN A 270 -19.59 3.69 -5.74
N GLY A 271 -19.00 4.38 -6.73
CA GLY A 271 -19.71 5.34 -7.58
C GLY A 271 -20.87 4.71 -8.34
N THR A 272 -20.66 3.52 -8.90
CA THR A 272 -21.74 2.76 -9.58
C THR A 272 -22.82 2.31 -8.60
N GLY A 273 -22.48 1.98 -7.36
CA GLY A 273 -23.47 1.69 -6.31
C GLY A 273 -24.37 2.89 -6.01
N ILE A 274 -23.77 4.06 -5.82
CA ILE A 274 -24.54 5.30 -5.59
C ILE A 274 -25.39 5.66 -6.81
N ALA A 275 -24.86 5.49 -8.02
CA ALA A 275 -25.64 5.73 -9.24
C ALA A 275 -26.89 4.85 -9.30
N VAL A 276 -26.75 3.57 -8.95
CA VAL A 276 -27.89 2.62 -8.89
C VAL A 276 -28.90 3.05 -7.83
N VAL A 277 -28.43 3.47 -6.64
CA VAL A 277 -29.30 4.01 -5.58
C VAL A 277 -30.08 5.22 -6.08
N VAL A 278 -29.41 6.19 -6.70
CA VAL A 278 -30.02 7.43 -7.23
C VAL A 278 -31.04 7.12 -8.33
N VAL A 279 -30.71 6.25 -9.28
CA VAL A 279 -31.65 5.82 -10.33
C VAL A 279 -32.86 5.14 -9.70
N GLY A 280 -32.64 4.25 -8.73
CA GLY A 280 -33.73 3.63 -7.96
C GLY A 280 -34.63 4.66 -7.28
N SER A 281 -34.06 5.70 -6.67
CA SER A 281 -34.82 6.77 -6.01
C SER A 281 -35.65 7.66 -6.94
N LEU A 282 -35.25 7.77 -8.21
CA LEU A 282 -35.93 8.62 -9.20
C LEU A 282 -37.04 7.88 -9.96
N TYR A 283 -36.94 6.56 -10.08
CA TYR A 283 -37.79 5.76 -10.96
C TYR A 283 -38.49 4.57 -10.27
N GLY A 284 -38.20 4.27 -9.00
CA GLY A 284 -38.85 3.25 -8.18
C GLY A 284 -39.89 3.84 -7.25
#